data_AF-A0A1T4R306-F1
#
_entry.id   AF-A0A1T4R306-F1
#
_cell.length_a   1.000
_cell.length_b   1.000
_cell.length_c   1.000
_cell.angle_alpha   90.00
_cell.angle_beta   90.00
_cell.angle_gamma   90.00
#
_symmetry.space_group_name_H-M   'P 1'
#
loop_
_entity.id
_entity.type
_entity.pdbx_description
1 polymer ?
#
loop_
_entity_poly.entity_id
_entity_poly.type
_entity_poly.pdbx_seq_one_letter_code
_entity_poly.pdbx_strand_id
1 'polypeptide(L)'
;MSVMDKIKARTAELKNKNKENYESIIDYDKCGIIEMDIREKLIDCEKKVVYHANEITKNTMELSKVFYEAQSLLANHNGGTFRIWFESLGFKKDFVYMCLKRNNLFLELKEDKVFLIPDRAIKSLTKIKNKIQQDRILEIIKSDNPLELAKKEEALSVRPTTENDILNIEVIENEKDEIEKIKNQIYIKEQELKELKKILKEKMDKYENRGNLTIDDLSI
;
A
#
# COMPACT_ATOMS: atom_id res chain seq x y z
N MET A 1 41.19 2.73 -34.95
CA MET A 1 40.71 2.12 -33.68
C MET A 1 39.33 1.52 -33.94
N SER A 2 39.17 0.20 -33.73
CA SER A 2 37.91 -0.50 -34.03
C SER A 2 36.79 -0.07 -33.08
N VAL A 3 35.54 -0.22 -33.50
CA VAL A 3 34.35 0.01 -32.64
C VAL A 3 34.44 -0.86 -31.39
N MET A 4 34.94 -2.08 -31.53
CA MET A 4 35.17 -3.01 -30.40
C MET A 4 36.24 -2.51 -29.43
N ASP A 5 37.29 -1.85 -29.93
CA ASP A 5 38.34 -1.28 -29.08
C ASP A 5 37.81 -0.08 -28.29
N LYS A 6 36.96 0.74 -28.90
CA LYS A 6 36.29 1.87 -28.23
C LYS A 6 35.30 1.40 -27.16
N ILE A 7 34.57 0.30 -27.41
CA ILE A 7 33.67 -0.31 -26.42
C ILE A 7 34.48 -0.88 -25.25
N LYS A 8 35.58 -1.61 -25.52
CA LYS A 8 36.46 -2.14 -24.47
C LYS A 8 37.10 -1.02 -23.64
N ALA A 9 37.61 0.03 -24.27
CA ALA A 9 38.17 1.19 -23.59
C ALA A 9 37.14 1.90 -22.72
N ARG A 10 35.93 2.15 -23.24
CA ARG A 10 34.83 2.76 -22.47
C ARG A 10 34.37 1.89 -21.30
N THR A 11 34.35 0.57 -21.48
CA THR A 11 34.00 -0.39 -20.42
C THR A 11 35.09 -0.46 -19.35
N ALA A 12 36.38 -0.36 -19.74
CA ALA A 12 37.50 -0.28 -18.83
C ALA A 12 37.54 1.05 -18.07
N GLU A 13 37.23 2.17 -18.73
CA GLU A 13 37.08 3.49 -18.11
C GLU A 13 35.90 3.54 -17.13
N LEU A 14 34.76 2.92 -17.46
CA LEU A 14 33.61 2.76 -16.55
C LEU A 14 33.96 1.88 -15.33
N LYS A 15 34.71 0.79 -15.53
CA LYS A 15 35.25 -0.01 -14.42
C LYS A 15 36.23 0.77 -13.54
N ASN A 16 37.03 1.66 -14.13
CA ASN A 16 38.04 2.45 -13.41
C ASN A 16 37.42 3.68 -12.71
N LYS A 17 36.34 4.25 -13.24
CA LYS A 17 35.56 5.33 -12.57
C LYS A 17 34.75 4.83 -11.37
N ASN A 18 34.28 3.58 -11.39
CA ASN A 18 33.68 2.90 -10.23
C ASN A 18 34.72 2.39 -9.21
N LYS A 19 36.00 2.70 -9.44
CA LYS A 19 37.10 2.57 -8.48
C LYS A 19 37.30 3.87 -7.69
N GLU A 20 36.29 4.74 -7.64
CA GLU A 20 36.11 5.63 -6.49
C GLU A 20 36.00 4.77 -5.23
N ASN A 21 36.73 5.17 -4.17
CA ASN A 21 36.96 4.39 -2.96
C ASN A 21 35.65 3.95 -2.28
N TYR A 22 35.10 2.81 -2.69
CA TYR A 22 34.07 2.12 -1.93
C TYR A 22 34.71 1.60 -0.66
N GLU A 23 34.39 2.26 0.45
CA GLU A 23 34.77 1.80 1.78
C GLU A 23 33.80 0.68 2.17
N SER A 24 34.35 -0.54 2.29
CA SER A 24 33.61 -1.69 2.77
C SER A 24 32.97 -1.37 4.12
N ILE A 25 31.67 -1.60 4.27
CA ILE A 25 31.00 -1.48 5.57
C ILE A 25 31.39 -2.63 6.52
N ILE A 26 32.03 -3.67 5.99
CA ILE A 26 32.47 -4.84 6.74
C ILE A 26 33.97 -4.73 7.04
N ASP A 27 34.31 -4.93 8.31
CA ASP A 27 35.69 -5.14 8.76
C ASP A 27 36.08 -6.61 8.55
N TYR A 28 36.62 -6.91 7.36
CA TYR A 28 37.00 -8.27 6.99
C TYR A 28 38.15 -8.84 7.84
N ASP A 29 38.99 -7.98 8.42
CA ASP A 29 40.05 -8.40 9.36
C ASP A 29 39.42 -8.98 10.63
N LYS A 30 38.39 -8.33 11.18
CA LYS A 30 37.61 -8.88 12.31
C LYS A 30 36.86 -10.17 11.96
N CYS A 31 36.52 -10.39 10.69
CA CYS A 31 35.93 -11.63 10.22
C CYS A 31 36.94 -12.78 10.04
N GLY A 32 38.24 -12.53 10.26
CA GLY A 32 39.30 -13.52 10.04
C GLY A 32 39.58 -13.80 8.57
N ILE A 33 39.13 -12.93 7.65
CA ILE A 33 39.37 -13.06 6.21
C ILE A 33 40.62 -12.27 5.87
N ILE A 34 41.73 -12.99 5.74
CA ILE A 34 43.08 -12.42 5.56
C ILE A 34 43.48 -12.48 4.09
N GLU A 35 42.94 -13.44 3.34
CA GLU A 35 43.21 -13.65 1.92
C GLU A 35 42.69 -12.47 1.09
N MET A 36 43.63 -11.75 0.46
CA MET A 36 43.33 -10.53 -0.29
C MET A 36 42.42 -10.80 -1.50
N ASP A 37 42.60 -11.92 -2.21
CA ASP A 37 41.77 -12.26 -3.37
C ASP A 37 40.32 -12.61 -2.97
N ILE A 38 40.12 -13.23 -1.80
CA ILE A 38 38.80 -13.48 -1.22
C ILE A 38 38.17 -12.14 -0.82
N ARG A 39 38.92 -11.27 -0.14
CA ARG A 39 38.46 -9.94 0.26
C ARG A 39 38.01 -9.11 -0.94
N GLU A 40 38.80 -9.06 -2.01
CA GLU A 40 38.42 -8.32 -3.23
C GLU A 40 37.13 -8.85 -3.87
N LYS A 41 36.95 -10.19 -3.93
CA LYS A 41 35.70 -10.80 -4.43
C LYS A 41 34.50 -10.48 -3.54
N LEU A 42 34.68 -10.50 -2.22
CA LEU A 42 33.62 -10.17 -1.26
C LEU A 42 33.21 -8.70 -1.37
N ILE A 43 34.15 -7.79 -1.54
CA ILE A 43 33.86 -6.37 -1.80
C ILE A 43 33.05 -6.19 -3.09
N ASP A 44 33.36 -6.94 -4.16
CA ASP A 44 32.56 -6.90 -5.39
C ASP A 44 31.14 -7.45 -5.18
N CYS A 45 30.99 -8.51 -4.37
CA CYS A 45 29.69 -9.02 -3.95
C CYS A 45 28.91 -7.98 -3.13
N GLU A 46 29.54 -7.33 -2.16
CA GLU A 46 28.95 -6.29 -1.32
C GLU A 46 28.39 -5.14 -2.17
N LYS A 47 29.19 -4.63 -3.11
CA LYS A 47 28.76 -3.59 -4.06
C LYS A 47 27.52 -4.00 -4.84
N LYS A 48 27.47 -5.24 -5.34
CA LYS A 48 26.30 -5.76 -6.07
C LYS A 48 25.08 -5.89 -5.17
N VAL A 49 25.26 -6.35 -3.94
CA VAL A 49 24.17 -6.47 -2.95
C VAL A 49 23.60 -5.09 -2.64
N VAL A 50 24.44 -4.10 -2.33
CA VAL A 50 24.01 -2.72 -2.05
C VAL A 50 23.28 -2.12 -3.25
N TYR A 51 23.83 -2.30 -4.47
CA TYR A 51 23.19 -1.84 -5.70
C TYR A 51 21.80 -2.45 -5.87
N HIS A 52 21.67 -3.77 -5.81
CA HIS A 52 20.39 -4.44 -6.02
C HIS A 52 19.39 -4.18 -4.89
N ALA A 53 19.86 -4.02 -3.64
CA ALA A 53 19.00 -3.61 -2.53
C ALA A 53 18.39 -2.22 -2.79
N ASN A 54 19.18 -1.26 -3.27
CA ASN A 54 18.69 0.08 -3.62
C ASN A 54 17.67 0.02 -4.77
N GLU A 55 17.90 -0.81 -5.79
CA GLU A 55 16.95 -1.01 -6.88
C GLU A 55 15.63 -1.63 -6.39
N ILE A 56 15.70 -2.59 -5.46
CA ILE A 56 14.50 -3.16 -4.81
C ILE A 56 13.72 -2.08 -4.06
N THR A 57 14.40 -1.21 -3.31
CA THR A 57 13.73 -0.10 -2.60
C THR A 57 13.03 0.85 -3.57
N LYS A 58 13.70 1.27 -4.64
CA LYS A 58 13.10 2.15 -5.67
C LYS A 58 11.88 1.51 -6.31
N ASN A 59 12.00 0.25 -6.73
CA ASN A 59 10.89 -0.48 -7.34
C ASN A 59 9.73 -0.67 -6.36
N THR A 60 10.02 -0.90 -5.08
CA THR A 60 8.99 -0.98 -4.03
C THR A 60 8.27 0.34 -3.85
N MET A 61 9.00 1.46 -3.86
CA MET A 61 8.41 2.80 -3.80
C MET A 61 7.48 3.05 -5.00
N GLU A 62 7.93 2.76 -6.22
CA GLU A 62 7.09 2.93 -7.42
C GLU A 62 5.86 2.02 -7.40
N LEU A 63 6.02 0.73 -7.07
CA LEU A 63 4.91 -0.19 -6.91
C LEU A 63 3.91 0.30 -5.86
N SER A 64 4.38 0.89 -4.76
CA SER A 64 3.50 1.40 -3.72
C SER A 64 2.60 2.54 -4.19
N LYS A 65 3.09 3.40 -5.10
CA LYS A 65 2.30 4.46 -5.74
C LYS A 65 1.27 3.86 -6.70
N VAL A 66 1.71 2.92 -7.55
CA VAL A 66 0.83 2.23 -8.51
C VAL A 66 -0.30 1.48 -7.81
N PHE A 67 0.00 0.76 -6.72
CA PHE A 67 -1.03 0.06 -5.95
C PHE A 67 -2.01 1.02 -5.28
N TYR A 68 -1.53 2.16 -4.78
CA TYR A 68 -2.39 3.17 -4.18
C TYR A 68 -3.35 3.82 -5.20
N GLU A 69 -2.84 4.13 -6.40
CA GLU A 69 -3.65 4.64 -7.50
C GLU A 69 -4.69 3.60 -7.95
N ALA A 70 -4.26 2.36 -8.19
CA ALA A 70 -5.16 1.27 -8.57
C ALA A 70 -6.23 0.99 -7.50
N GLN A 71 -5.87 1.06 -6.21
CA GLN A 71 -6.83 0.93 -5.11
C GLN A 71 -7.89 2.04 -5.18
N SER A 72 -7.48 3.27 -5.48
CA SER A 72 -8.37 4.43 -5.58
C SER A 72 -9.31 4.33 -6.78
N LEU A 73 -8.80 3.89 -7.94
CA LEU A 73 -9.61 3.67 -9.15
C LEU A 73 -10.63 2.54 -8.95
N LEU A 74 -10.25 1.49 -8.23
CA LEU A 74 -11.09 0.32 -8.00
C LEU A 74 -12.00 0.46 -6.77
N ALA A 75 -11.95 1.57 -6.03
CA ALA A 75 -12.69 1.77 -4.78
C ALA A 75 -14.22 1.77 -4.96
N ASN A 76 -14.72 2.18 -6.13
CA ASN A 76 -16.16 2.23 -6.46
C ASN A 76 -16.68 0.95 -7.12
N HIS A 77 -15.85 -0.08 -7.25
CA HIS A 77 -16.23 -1.38 -7.82
C HIS A 77 -16.57 -2.38 -6.72
N ASN A 78 -17.02 -3.58 -7.12
CA ASN A 78 -17.37 -4.64 -6.19
C ASN A 78 -16.25 -4.92 -5.17
N GLY A 79 -16.66 -5.23 -3.94
CA GLY A 79 -15.74 -5.63 -2.88
C GLY A 79 -14.80 -6.74 -3.36
N GLY A 80 -13.49 -6.55 -3.13
CA GLY A 80 -12.46 -7.53 -3.51
C GLY A 80 -11.90 -7.39 -4.94
N THR A 81 -12.45 -6.52 -5.80
CA THR A 81 -11.91 -6.30 -7.17
C THR A 81 -10.42 -5.91 -7.16
N PHE A 82 -10.01 -5.02 -6.27
CA PHE A 82 -8.59 -4.65 -6.13
C PHE A 82 -7.70 -5.86 -5.80
N ARG A 83 -8.18 -6.75 -4.93
CA ARG A 83 -7.46 -7.97 -4.54
C ARG A 83 -7.31 -8.94 -5.70
N ILE A 84 -8.41 -9.22 -6.40
CA ILE A 84 -8.40 -10.08 -7.58
C ILE A 84 -7.43 -9.52 -8.63
N TRP A 85 -7.43 -8.20 -8.84
CA TRP A 85 -6.56 -7.54 -9.81
C TRP A 85 -5.07 -7.76 -9.49
N PHE A 86 -4.61 -7.45 -8.27
CA PHE A 86 -3.18 -7.61 -7.97
C PHE A 86 -2.75 -9.08 -7.81
N GLU A 87 -3.63 -9.97 -7.34
CA GLU A 87 -3.32 -11.41 -7.24
C GLU A 87 -3.18 -12.02 -8.64
N SER A 88 -3.97 -11.55 -9.61
CA SER A 88 -3.86 -11.93 -11.03
C SER A 88 -2.55 -11.48 -11.68
N LEU A 89 -1.90 -10.44 -11.14
CA LEU A 89 -0.57 -9.98 -11.55
C LEU A 89 0.57 -10.73 -10.84
N GLY A 90 0.26 -11.67 -9.96
CA GLY A 90 1.23 -12.49 -9.22
C GLY A 90 1.71 -11.88 -7.90
N PHE A 91 1.10 -10.79 -7.43
CA PHE A 91 1.48 -10.18 -6.15
C PHE A 91 0.75 -10.81 -4.97
N LYS A 92 1.48 -11.06 -3.89
CA LYS A 92 0.91 -11.56 -2.63
C LYS A 92 0.20 -10.45 -1.87
N LYS A 93 -0.94 -10.79 -1.27
CA LYS A 93 -1.73 -9.92 -0.39
C LYS A 93 -0.86 -9.13 0.59
N ASP A 94 -0.05 -9.82 1.39
CA ASP A 94 0.76 -9.19 2.44
C ASP A 94 1.75 -8.16 1.90
N PHE A 95 2.34 -8.42 0.74
CA PHE A 95 3.26 -7.49 0.09
C PHE A 95 2.53 -6.22 -0.37
N VAL A 96 1.40 -6.36 -1.06
CA VAL A 96 0.64 -5.21 -1.59
C VAL A 96 0.11 -4.34 -0.46
N TYR A 97 -0.49 -4.94 0.58
CA TYR A 97 -0.98 -4.17 1.72
C TYR A 97 0.16 -3.55 2.54
N MET A 98 1.36 -4.13 2.54
CA MET A 98 2.54 -3.47 3.12
C MET A 98 2.96 -2.25 2.30
N CYS A 99 2.96 -2.36 0.97
CA CYS A 99 3.24 -1.24 0.07
C CYS A 99 2.24 -0.08 0.32
N LEU A 100 0.95 -0.38 0.45
CA LEU A 100 -0.07 0.63 0.78
C LEU A 100 0.18 1.31 2.14
N LYS A 101 0.57 0.54 3.17
CA LYS A 101 0.92 1.13 4.49
C LYS A 101 2.12 2.07 4.40
N ARG A 102 3.16 1.68 3.66
CA ARG A 102 4.34 2.51 3.42
C ARG A 102 3.99 3.77 2.64
N ASN A 103 3.19 3.65 1.58
CA ASN A 103 2.79 4.80 0.78
C ASN A 103 1.94 5.79 1.59
N ASN A 104 1.03 5.31 2.44
CA ASN A 104 0.26 6.19 3.32
C ASN A 104 1.15 6.99 4.28
N LEU A 105 2.13 6.32 4.93
CA LEU A 105 3.11 7.01 5.78
C LEU A 105 3.98 7.98 4.98
N PHE A 106 4.40 7.61 3.76
CA PHE A 106 5.15 8.51 2.88
C PHE A 106 4.34 9.75 2.48
N LEU A 107 3.04 9.59 2.18
CA LEU A 107 2.18 10.71 1.83
C LEU A 107 1.98 11.68 2.99
N GLU A 108 1.87 11.18 4.22
CA GLU A 108 1.75 11.95 5.45
C GLU A 108 3.06 12.67 5.84
N LEU A 109 4.21 11.99 5.71
CA LEU A 109 5.48 12.43 6.29
C LEU A 109 6.48 13.02 5.29
N LYS A 110 6.32 12.71 3.99
CA LYS A 110 7.28 13.01 2.92
C LYS A 110 8.70 12.51 3.22
N GLU A 111 8.81 11.30 3.76
CA GLU A 111 10.07 10.70 4.19
C GLU A 111 10.33 9.34 3.51
N ASP A 112 11.37 9.28 2.67
CA ASP A 112 11.73 8.10 1.88
C ASP A 112 12.22 6.93 2.75
N LYS A 113 12.79 7.22 3.94
CA LYS A 113 13.23 6.17 4.88
C LYS A 113 12.10 5.22 5.29
N VAL A 114 10.84 5.63 5.13
CA VAL A 114 9.66 4.76 5.30
C VAL A 114 9.78 3.48 4.47
N PHE A 115 10.46 3.46 3.32
CA PHE A 115 10.63 2.27 2.49
C PHE A 115 11.80 1.37 2.90
N LEU A 116 12.67 1.84 3.79
CA LEU A 116 13.88 1.13 4.22
C LEU A 116 13.70 0.41 5.56
N ILE A 117 12.77 0.87 6.41
CA ILE A 117 12.60 0.27 7.74
C ILE A 117 11.90 -1.10 7.67
N PRO A 118 12.10 -2.01 8.65
CA PRO A 118 11.51 -3.34 8.63
C PRO A 118 9.97 -3.33 8.62
N ASP A 119 9.36 -4.32 7.96
CA ASP A 119 7.89 -4.50 7.93
C ASP A 119 7.26 -4.53 9.32
N ARG A 120 7.95 -5.12 10.30
CA ARG A 120 7.49 -5.15 11.70
C ARG A 120 7.41 -3.74 12.29
N ALA A 121 8.34 -2.86 11.96
CA ALA A 121 8.33 -1.47 12.42
C ALA A 121 7.16 -0.72 11.79
N ILE A 122 6.91 -0.89 10.49
CA ILE A 122 5.74 -0.32 9.81
C ILE A 122 4.44 -0.81 10.44
N LYS A 123 4.34 -2.11 10.77
CA LYS A 123 3.16 -2.68 11.44
C LYS A 123 2.92 -2.02 12.81
N SER A 124 3.94 -1.90 13.65
CA SER A 124 3.84 -1.22 14.95
C SER A 124 3.47 0.26 14.78
N LEU A 125 4.16 0.99 13.90
CA LEU A 125 3.88 2.39 13.60
C LEU A 125 2.43 2.60 13.13
N THR A 126 1.93 1.76 12.23
CA THR A 126 0.56 1.87 11.71
C THR A 126 -0.50 1.75 12.83
N LYS A 127 -0.21 1.00 13.91
CA LYS A 127 -1.13 0.87 15.05
C LYS A 127 -1.15 2.10 15.96
N ILE A 128 -0.01 2.79 16.08
CA ILE A 128 0.15 3.93 16.99
C ILE A 128 0.12 5.29 16.31
N LYS A 129 0.18 5.37 14.97
CA LYS A 129 0.35 6.63 14.25
C LYS A 129 -0.70 7.70 14.56
N ASN A 130 -1.91 7.29 14.93
CA ASN A 130 -2.99 8.21 15.30
C ASN A 130 -2.98 8.57 16.81
N LYS A 131 -2.07 8.00 17.59
CA LYS A 131 -1.96 8.14 19.05
C LYS A 131 -0.73 8.92 19.48
N ILE A 132 0.24 9.10 18.58
CA ILE A 132 1.47 9.85 18.82
C ILE A 132 1.61 11.00 17.83
N GLN A 133 2.40 12.01 18.18
CA GLN A 133 2.65 13.17 17.33
C GLN A 133 3.45 12.79 16.08
N GLN A 134 3.25 13.54 14.99
CA GLN A 134 3.94 13.32 13.72
C GLN A 134 5.47 13.40 13.85
N ASP A 135 5.99 14.34 14.63
CA ASP A 135 7.44 14.48 14.88
C ASP A 135 8.02 13.23 15.55
N ARG A 136 7.26 12.61 16.45
CA ARG A 136 7.67 11.36 17.10
C ARG A 136 7.74 10.21 16.09
N ILE A 137 6.82 10.15 15.13
CA ILE A 137 6.83 9.15 14.06
C ILE A 137 8.08 9.35 13.17
N LEU A 138 8.42 10.60 12.84
CA LEU A 138 9.62 10.94 12.08
C LEU A 138 10.90 10.52 12.80
N GLU A 139 10.99 10.77 14.11
CA GLU A 139 12.12 10.32 14.94
C GLU A 139 12.30 8.80 14.88
N ILE A 140 11.21 8.05 15.00
CA ILE A 140 11.25 6.58 14.93
C ILE A 140 11.78 6.13 13.56
N ILE A 141 11.24 6.67 12.47
CA ILE A 141 11.65 6.31 11.09
C ILE A 141 13.12 6.64 10.83
N LYS A 142 13.63 7.75 11.39
CA LYS A 142 15.00 8.20 11.17
C LYS A 142 16.03 7.51 12.05
N SER A 143 15.60 6.83 13.11
CA SER A 143 16.49 6.14 14.05
C SER A 143 17.20 4.94 13.42
N ASP A 144 18.32 4.54 14.04
CA ASP A 144 19.06 3.33 13.66
C ASP A 144 18.30 2.04 14.02
N ASN A 145 17.39 2.12 14.99
CA ASN A 145 16.60 0.98 15.49
C ASN A 145 15.08 1.28 15.49
N PRO A 146 14.47 1.49 14.31
CA PRO A 146 13.07 1.94 14.19
C PRO A 146 12.08 0.95 14.80
N LEU A 147 12.38 -0.36 14.76
CA LEU A 147 11.52 -1.39 15.33
C LEU A 147 11.44 -1.30 16.86
N GLU A 148 12.56 -1.08 17.54
CA GLU A 148 12.58 -1.03 19.01
C GLU A 148 11.83 0.20 19.51
N LEU A 149 12.07 1.36 18.90
CA LEU A 149 11.36 2.58 19.26
C LEU A 149 9.86 2.47 18.96
N ALA A 150 9.47 1.93 17.80
CA ALA A 150 8.06 1.71 17.48
C ALA A 150 7.39 0.78 18.50
N LYS A 151 8.06 -0.30 18.92
CA LYS A 151 7.53 -1.21 19.95
C LYS A 151 7.45 -0.58 21.33
N LYS A 152 8.43 0.24 21.70
CA LYS A 152 8.41 0.97 22.98
C LYS A 152 7.22 1.92 23.02
N GLU A 153 6.98 2.68 21.95
CA GLU A 153 5.82 3.55 21.84
C GLU A 153 4.51 2.76 21.77
N GLU A 154 4.48 1.61 21.09
CA GLU A 154 3.34 0.69 21.10
C GLU A 154 3.02 0.22 22.53
N ALA A 155 4.02 -0.19 23.30
CA ALA A 155 3.83 -0.59 24.69
C ALA A 155 3.37 0.57 25.59
N LEU A 156 3.91 1.77 25.42
CA LEU A 156 3.49 2.96 26.17
C LEU A 156 2.08 3.43 25.79
N SER A 157 1.69 3.22 24.54
CA SER A 157 0.36 3.51 24.03
C SER A 157 -0.70 2.50 24.51
N VAL A 158 -0.29 1.33 24.99
CA VAL A 158 -1.15 0.30 25.55
C VAL A 158 -1.20 0.48 27.07
N ARG A 159 -2.27 1.09 27.59
CA ARG A 159 -2.67 0.87 29.00
C ARG A 159 -2.89 -0.65 29.20
N PRO A 160 -2.69 -1.21 30.41
CA PRO A 160 -2.61 -2.66 30.60
C PRO A 160 -3.81 -3.38 29.98
N THR A 161 -3.51 -4.34 29.11
CA THR A 161 -4.45 -5.26 28.45
C THR A 161 -5.42 -5.87 29.45
N THR A 162 -6.71 -5.56 29.30
CA THR A 162 -7.80 -6.37 29.82
C THR A 162 -8.57 -6.95 28.64
N GLU A 163 -9.18 -8.13 28.82
CA GLU A 163 -9.96 -8.88 27.82
C GLU A 163 -10.96 -8.04 27.01
N ASN A 164 -11.36 -6.88 27.54
CA ASN A 164 -12.17 -5.87 26.86
C ASN A 164 -11.62 -5.42 25.50
N ASP A 165 -10.29 -5.37 25.29
CA ASP A 165 -9.74 -4.89 24.01
C ASP A 165 -9.82 -5.95 22.89
N ILE A 166 -9.80 -7.24 23.24
CA ILE A 166 -10.02 -8.33 22.28
C ILE A 166 -11.50 -8.33 21.87
N LEU A 167 -12.40 -8.22 22.86
CA LEU A 167 -13.83 -8.03 22.60
C LEU A 167 -14.08 -6.78 21.76
N ASN A 168 -13.42 -5.65 22.02
CA ASN A 168 -13.64 -4.42 21.26
C ASN A 168 -13.16 -4.52 19.80
N ILE A 169 -12.04 -5.21 19.51
CA ILE A 169 -11.60 -5.42 18.12
C ILE A 169 -12.57 -6.34 17.38
N GLU A 170 -13.01 -7.42 18.01
CA GLU A 170 -13.94 -8.38 17.43
C GLU A 170 -15.34 -7.76 17.25
N VAL A 171 -15.79 -6.92 18.20
CA VAL A 171 -17.01 -6.12 18.09
C VAL A 171 -16.90 -5.09 16.96
N ILE A 172 -15.78 -4.35 16.83
CA ILE A 172 -15.60 -3.35 15.77
C ILE A 172 -15.54 -4.00 14.37
N GLU A 173 -14.89 -5.17 14.23
CA GLU A 173 -14.87 -5.90 12.96
C GLU A 173 -16.27 -6.44 12.62
N ASN A 174 -17.00 -6.99 13.59
CA ASN A 174 -18.39 -7.42 13.39
C ASN A 174 -19.34 -6.26 13.07
N GLU A 175 -19.21 -5.11 13.75
CA GLU A 175 -20.00 -3.92 13.49
C GLU A 175 -19.71 -3.34 12.10
N LYS A 176 -18.47 -3.39 11.61
CA LYS A 176 -18.14 -3.00 10.22
C LYS A 176 -18.82 -3.91 9.21
N ASP A 177 -18.83 -5.22 9.44
CA ASP A 177 -19.49 -6.18 8.57
C ASP A 177 -21.02 -6.03 8.61
N GLU A 178 -21.61 -5.68 9.76
CA GLU A 178 -23.04 -5.38 9.88
C GLU A 178 -23.41 -4.05 9.21
N ILE A 179 -22.60 -3.00 9.38
CA ILE A 179 -22.78 -1.73 8.68
C ILE A 179 -22.73 -1.95 7.17
N GLU A 180 -21.83 -2.80 6.67
CA GLU A 180 -21.72 -3.11 5.25
C GLU A 180 -22.94 -3.90 4.73
N LYS A 181 -23.48 -4.82 5.53
CA LYS A 181 -24.75 -5.51 5.21
C LYS A 181 -25.93 -4.53 5.17
N ILE A 182 -26.03 -3.62 6.14
CA ILE A 182 -27.09 -2.62 6.20
C ILE A 182 -26.99 -1.66 5.01
N LYS A 183 -25.79 -1.20 4.66
CA LYS A 183 -25.56 -0.38 3.45
C LYS A 183 -26.03 -1.09 2.18
N ASN A 184 -25.71 -2.38 2.03
CA ASN A 184 -26.18 -3.17 0.89
C ASN A 184 -27.70 -3.32 0.88
N GLN A 185 -28.35 -3.52 2.03
CA GLN A 185 -29.81 -3.59 2.12
C GLN A 185 -30.47 -2.25 1.77
N ILE A 186 -29.92 -1.13 2.25
CA ILE A 186 -30.38 0.22 1.88
C ILE A 186 -30.26 0.42 0.37
N TYR A 187 -29.12 0.06 -0.21
CA TYR A 187 -28.90 0.17 -1.65
C TYR A 187 -29.93 -0.64 -2.45
N ILE A 188 -30.24 -1.88 -2.05
CA ILE A 188 -31.28 -2.70 -2.70
C ILE A 188 -32.65 -2.01 -2.59
N LYS A 189 -33.01 -1.51 -1.40
CA LYS A 189 -34.29 -0.81 -1.17
C LYS A 189 -34.40 0.47 -1.99
N GLU A 190 -33.31 1.19 -2.20
CA GLU A 190 -33.27 2.36 -3.07
C GLU A 190 -33.55 2.01 -4.54
N GLN A 191 -33.03 0.86 -5.03
CA GLN A 191 -33.35 0.39 -6.38
C GLN A 191 -34.82 -0.04 -6.51
N GLU A 192 -35.37 -0.77 -5.54
CA GLU A 192 -36.79 -1.14 -5.53
C GLU A 192 -37.70 0.10 -5.52
N LEU A 193 -37.35 1.11 -4.73
CA LEU A 193 -38.09 2.37 -4.69
C LEU A 193 -38.04 3.10 -6.04
N LYS A 194 -36.90 3.05 -6.73
CA LYS A 194 -36.73 3.65 -8.06
C LYS A 194 -37.64 2.98 -9.10
N GLU A 195 -37.73 1.65 -9.09
CA GLU A 195 -38.64 0.89 -9.95
C GLU A 195 -40.11 1.19 -9.63
N LEU A 196 -40.48 1.25 -8.35
CA LEU A 196 -41.85 1.61 -7.94
C LEU A 196 -42.23 3.02 -8.40
N LYS A 197 -41.32 3.99 -8.32
CA LYS A 197 -41.53 5.35 -8.85
C LYS A 197 -41.75 5.35 -10.36
N LYS A 198 -41.03 4.51 -11.10
CA LYS A 198 -41.22 4.35 -12.55
C LYS A 198 -42.61 3.79 -12.87
N ILE A 199 -43.02 2.71 -12.17
CA ILE A 199 -44.35 2.11 -12.34
C ILE A 199 -45.45 3.12 -12.01
N LEU A 200 -45.28 3.91 -10.94
CA LEU A 200 -46.25 4.95 -10.58
C LEU A 200 -46.40 6.00 -11.68
N LYS A 201 -45.27 6.46 -12.25
CA LYS A 201 -45.26 7.41 -13.36
C LYS A 201 -46.00 6.85 -14.58
N GLU A 202 -45.69 5.61 -14.98
CA GLU A 202 -46.37 4.94 -16.10
C GLU A 202 -47.88 4.79 -15.87
N LYS A 203 -48.32 4.58 -14.62
CA LYS A 203 -49.74 4.56 -14.29
C LYS A 203 -50.37 5.94 -14.37
N MET A 204 -49.72 6.97 -13.84
CA MET A 204 -50.21 8.36 -13.92
C MET A 204 -50.36 8.81 -15.38
N ASP A 205 -49.36 8.55 -16.21
CA ASP A 205 -49.40 8.87 -17.65
C ASP A 205 -50.57 8.14 -18.34
N LYS A 206 -50.90 6.91 -17.94
CA LYS A 206 -52.08 6.18 -18.44
C LYS A 206 -53.42 6.76 -17.95
N TYR A 207 -53.49 7.27 -16.72
CA TYR A 207 -54.69 7.91 -16.19
C TYR A 207 -54.95 9.25 -16.88
N GLU A 208 -53.93 10.08 -17.08
CA GLU A 208 -54.05 11.35 -17.81
C GLU A 208 -54.48 11.14 -19.27
N ASN A 209 -53.96 10.10 -19.93
CA ASN A 209 -54.39 9.76 -21.30
C ASN A 209 -55.82 9.20 -21.38
N ARG A 210 -56.37 8.61 -20.30
CA ARG A 210 -57.78 8.18 -20.24
C ARG A 210 -58.74 9.33 -19.91
N GLY A 211 -58.28 10.36 -19.22
CA GLY A 211 -59.07 11.58 -18.96
C GLY A 211 -59.28 12.47 -20.20
N ASN A 212 -58.52 12.23 -21.28
CA ASN A 212 -58.62 12.95 -22.55
C ASN A 212 -59.46 12.22 -23.62
N LEU A 213 -60.13 11.10 -23.29
CA LEU A 213 -61.23 10.57 -24.11
C LEU A 213 -62.47 11.41 -23.83
N THR A 214 -62.69 12.39 -24.70
CA THR A 214 -63.84 13.30 -24.69
C THR A 214 -65.16 12.54 -24.83
N ILE A 215 -66.21 13.13 -24.26
CA ILE A 215 -67.61 12.66 -24.15
C ILE A 215 -68.31 12.47 -25.52
N ASP A 216 -67.57 12.46 -26.64
CA ASP A 216 -68.13 12.33 -27.99
C ASP A 216 -68.20 10.88 -28.50
N ASP A 217 -67.58 9.91 -27.82
CA ASP A 217 -67.62 8.48 -28.24
C ASP A 217 -68.80 7.68 -27.64
N LEU A 218 -69.74 8.35 -26.96
CA LEU A 218 -70.96 7.71 -26.41
C LEU A 218 -72.26 8.14 -27.08
N SER A 219 -72.22 8.85 -28.22
CA SER A 219 -73.39 9.02 -29.08
C SER A 219 -73.41 8.02 -30.23
N ILE A 220 -74.14 6.91 -30.03
CA ILE A 220 -75.19 6.30 -30.88
C ILE A 220 -75.46 4.88 -30.35
#